data_AF-A0A9P7FWG8-F1
#
_entry.id   AF-A0A9P7FWG8-F1
#
_cell.length_a   1.000
_cell.length_b   1.000
_cell.length_c   1.000
_cell.angle_alpha   90.00
_cell.angle_beta   90.00
_cell.angle_gamma   90.00
#
_symmetry.space_group_name_H-M   'P 1'
#
loop_
_entity.id
_entity.type
_entity.pdbx_description
1 polymer ?
#
loop_
_entity_poly.entity_id
_entity_poly.type
_entity_poly.pdbx_seq_one_letter_code
_entity_poly.pdbx_strand_id
1 'polypeptide(L)'
;ELKERLQAFCDANHFEYQSVYTPSGSARPRVNFHFIRHDIVDQIQENKPVFDGRVYTPHTPAYIQPRYGLEIGIKNVGGFPPAKFLLDTYIRRKYGNDSLLTSRIELDGSIYCACLRDPITTTRLLVEPFTPLEETPLAETTSFRPFKPDYVFNLNDNGFVGFRAHIQMLAESRQQHETLASEIRTNERAFEQLAADATRIAEGLVQTQQQVLAETENFFNFWSILLRLVMAKGELHSIRSRIYSINMILALGQTTPAAVERLTDSVADLERELADARHEVAQLEADYAASAALSQSAPVPPAANLSSTMPPT
;
A
#
# COMPACT_ATOMS: atom_id res chain seq x y z
N GLU A 1 -4.26 36.75 39.69
CA GLU A 1 -4.28 35.30 39.94
C GLU A 1 -3.55 34.45 38.88
N LEU A 2 -4.09 34.20 37.68
CA LEU A 2 -3.41 33.29 36.71
C LEU A 2 -1.99 33.78 36.32
N LYS A 3 -1.83 35.09 36.10
CA LYS A 3 -0.52 35.71 35.81
C LYS A 3 0.50 35.41 36.92
N GLU A 4 0.13 35.62 38.17
CA GLU A 4 1.02 35.44 39.33
C GLU A 4 1.41 33.97 39.50
N ARG A 5 0.47 33.04 39.30
CA ARG A 5 0.75 31.59 39.36
C ARG A 5 1.72 31.15 38.26
N LEU A 6 1.56 31.67 37.04
CA LEU A 6 2.48 31.40 35.93
C LEU A 6 3.86 32.04 36.15
N GLN A 7 3.91 33.23 36.75
CA GLN A 7 5.19 33.86 37.12
C GLN A 7 5.91 33.03 38.18
N ALA A 8 5.22 32.64 39.26
CA ALA A 8 5.79 31.78 40.29
C ALA A 8 6.31 30.44 39.73
N PHE A 9 5.59 29.85 38.77
CA PHE A 9 6.05 28.67 38.04
C PHE A 9 7.34 28.95 37.25
N CYS A 10 7.41 30.05 36.50
CA CYS A 10 8.62 30.41 35.75
C CYS A 10 9.81 30.67 36.68
N ASP A 11 9.58 31.39 37.77
CA ASP A 11 10.60 31.72 38.76
C ASP A 11 11.14 30.46 39.45
N ALA A 12 10.26 29.52 39.82
CA ALA A 12 10.64 28.24 40.43
C ALA A 12 11.46 27.33 39.51
N ASN A 13 11.29 27.47 38.19
CA ASN A 13 12.05 26.72 37.19
C ASN A 13 13.23 27.51 36.61
N HIS A 14 13.55 28.68 37.18
CA HIS A 14 14.63 29.56 36.70
C HIS A 14 14.50 29.97 35.23
N PHE A 15 13.26 30.16 34.76
CA PHE A 15 12.98 30.64 33.42
C PHE A 15 13.08 32.16 33.38
N GLU A 16 14.18 32.67 32.84
CA GLU A 16 14.41 34.10 32.70
C GLU A 16 13.50 34.72 31.62
N TYR A 17 12.75 35.75 32.01
CA TYR A 17 11.90 36.53 31.12
C TYR A 17 12.12 38.04 31.30
N GLN A 18 12.03 38.77 30.19
CA GLN A 18 12.16 40.21 30.11
C GLN A 18 10.86 40.92 30.54
N SER A 19 9.70 40.37 30.19
CA SER A 19 8.40 40.99 30.50
C SER A 19 7.27 39.97 30.58
N VAL A 20 6.24 40.32 31.37
CA VAL A 20 5.01 39.54 31.51
C VAL A 20 3.81 40.47 31.53
N TYR A 21 2.86 40.25 30.63
CA TYR A 21 1.67 41.09 30.52
C TYR A 21 0.43 40.30 30.07
N THR A 22 -0.73 40.92 30.26
CA THR A 22 -2.03 40.38 29.85
C THR A 22 -2.65 41.38 28.88
N PRO A 23 -2.84 41.02 27.60
CA PRO A 23 -3.45 41.93 26.63
C PRO A 23 -4.84 42.39 27.08
N SER A 24 -5.08 43.70 27.00
CA SER A 24 -6.41 44.26 27.29
C SER A 24 -7.38 43.97 26.13
N GLY A 25 -8.62 43.59 26.43
CA GLY A 25 -9.67 43.40 25.41
C GLY A 25 -9.71 42.03 24.73
N SER A 26 -8.88 41.06 25.12
CA SER A 26 -9.01 39.69 24.62
C SER A 26 -10.21 38.98 25.27
N ALA A 27 -11.12 38.42 24.46
CA ALA A 27 -12.27 37.64 24.93
C ALA A 27 -11.90 36.40 25.78
N ARG A 28 -10.62 36.01 25.79
CA ARG A 28 -10.07 34.98 26.68
C ARG A 28 -8.81 35.53 27.35
N PRO A 29 -8.69 35.49 28.68
CA PRO A 29 -7.51 36.00 29.38
C PRO A 29 -6.27 35.19 28.95
N ARG A 30 -5.27 35.90 28.41
CA ARG A 30 -3.96 35.34 28.02
C ARG A 30 -2.87 36.01 28.84
N VAL A 31 -1.82 35.26 29.18
CA VAL A 31 -0.64 35.80 29.83
C VAL A 31 0.53 35.57 28.90
N ASN A 32 1.14 36.65 28.43
CA ASN A 32 2.27 36.61 27.52
C ASN A 32 3.56 36.74 28.33
N PHE A 33 4.54 35.90 28.02
CA PHE A 33 5.89 35.93 28.58
C PHE A 33 6.89 36.19 27.45
N HIS A 34 7.81 37.13 27.64
CA HIS A 34 8.94 37.33 26.74
C HIS A 34 10.18 36.70 27.37
N PHE A 35 10.47 35.45 27.02
CA PHE A 35 11.62 34.73 27.55
C PHE A 35 12.94 35.21 26.91
N ILE A 36 14.01 35.25 27.70
CA ILE A 36 15.34 35.69 27.23
C ILE A 36 15.97 34.60 26.36
N ARG A 37 15.78 33.33 26.73
CA ARG A 37 16.31 32.18 25.99
C ARG A 37 15.20 31.44 25.24
N HIS A 38 15.51 30.98 24.03
CA HIS A 38 14.55 30.31 23.15
C HIS A 38 14.20 28.88 23.60
N ASP A 39 15.15 28.16 24.20
CA ASP A 39 15.01 26.78 24.70
C ASP A 39 14.03 26.65 25.87
N ILE A 40 13.70 27.76 26.54
CA ILE A 40 12.74 27.80 27.64
C ILE A 40 11.34 27.38 27.16
N VAL A 41 10.97 27.70 25.91
CA VAL A 41 9.65 27.31 25.38
C VAL A 41 9.54 25.79 25.28
N ASP A 42 10.60 25.12 24.84
CA ASP A 42 10.66 23.66 24.74
C ASP A 42 10.64 23.03 26.14
N GLN A 43 11.38 23.59 27.10
CA GLN A 43 11.36 23.16 28.51
C GLN A 43 9.98 23.29 29.16
N ILE A 44 9.24 24.35 28.87
CA ILE A 44 7.85 24.50 29.34
C ILE A 44 6.91 23.53 28.63
N GLN A 45 7.18 23.16 27.37
CA GLN A 45 6.40 22.13 26.68
C GLN A 45 6.60 20.73 27.29
N GLU A 46 7.82 20.43 27.76
CA GLU A 46 8.14 19.19 28.47
C GLU A 46 7.57 19.20 29.89
N ASN A 47 7.66 20.32 30.61
CA ASN A 47 7.14 20.51 31.95
C ASN A 47 6.02 21.56 31.98
N LYS A 48 4.81 21.16 31.57
CA LYS A 48 3.69 22.10 31.44
C LYS A 48 3.14 22.53 32.81
N PRO A 49 2.86 23.82 33.04
CA PRO A 49 2.21 24.27 34.27
C PRO A 49 0.81 23.67 34.41
N VAL A 50 0.56 23.02 35.56
CA VAL A 50 -0.74 22.45 35.91
C VAL A 50 -1.27 23.15 37.15
N PHE A 51 -2.40 23.84 37.02
CA PHE A 51 -3.09 24.49 38.14
C PHE A 51 -4.56 24.05 38.15
N ASP A 52 -5.08 23.72 39.32
CA ASP A 52 -6.50 23.34 39.51
C ASP A 52 -6.96 22.23 38.54
N GLY A 53 -6.09 21.26 38.27
CA GLY A 53 -6.35 20.15 37.33
C GLY A 53 -6.38 20.55 35.85
N ARG A 54 -6.02 21.79 35.51
CA ARG A 54 -5.93 22.28 34.13
C ARG A 54 -4.48 22.41 33.71
N VAL A 55 -4.16 21.84 32.55
CA VAL A 55 -2.85 21.95 31.91
C VAL A 55 -2.81 23.22 31.06
N TYR A 56 -1.89 24.12 31.38
CA TYR A 56 -1.64 25.33 30.61
C TYR A 56 -0.54 25.05 29.60
N THR A 57 -0.95 24.79 28.36
CA THR A 57 0.02 24.52 27.28
C THR A 57 0.57 25.84 26.75
N PRO A 58 1.90 26.04 26.72
CA PRO A 58 2.49 27.22 26.11
C PRO A 58 2.14 27.23 24.62
N HIS A 59 1.82 28.41 24.11
CA HIS A 59 1.63 28.63 22.69
C HIS A 59 2.62 29.68 22.27
N THR A 60 3.55 29.34 21.38
CA THR A 60 4.33 30.32 20.66
C THR A 60 3.37 30.97 19.66
N PRO A 61 3.00 32.25 19.81
CA PRO A 61 2.31 32.93 18.73
C PRO A 61 3.26 32.86 17.52
N ALA A 62 2.75 32.43 16.37
CA ALA A 62 3.53 32.51 15.14
C ALA A 62 3.83 33.98 14.90
N TYR A 63 5.06 34.41 15.16
CA TYR A 63 5.41 35.83 15.14
C TYR A 63 5.88 36.20 13.74
N ILE A 64 5.49 37.37 13.28
CA ILE A 64 6.05 37.95 12.07
C ILE A 64 7.27 38.76 12.50
N GLN A 65 8.46 38.41 12.02
CA GLN A 65 9.63 39.24 12.23
C GLN A 65 9.45 40.56 11.46
N PRO A 66 9.35 41.72 12.13
CA PRO A 66 9.17 42.99 11.43
C PRO A 66 10.43 43.32 10.64
N ARG A 67 10.26 43.72 9.37
CA ARG A 67 11.38 44.26 8.56
C ARG A 67 11.68 45.71 8.91
N TYR A 68 10.68 46.42 9.45
CA TYR A 68 10.80 47.81 9.85
C TYR A 68 9.91 48.09 11.06
N GLY A 69 10.27 49.07 11.89
CA GLY A 69 9.57 49.36 13.16
C GLY A 69 8.11 49.82 12.99
N LEU A 70 7.79 50.42 11.84
CA LEU A 70 6.43 50.87 11.48
C LEU A 70 5.75 49.95 10.46
N GLU A 71 6.17 48.69 10.39
CA GLU A 71 5.53 47.71 9.54
C GLU A 71 4.09 47.47 9.99
N ILE A 72 3.16 47.51 9.03
CA ILE A 72 1.74 47.21 9.26
C ILE A 72 1.41 45.80 8.80
N GLY A 73 0.45 45.18 9.47
CA GLY A 73 -0.12 43.91 9.08
C GLY A 73 -1.64 43.97 8.96
N ILE A 74 -2.17 43.11 8.10
CA ILE A 74 -3.59 42.97 7.80
C ILE A 74 -3.93 41.50 7.89
N LYS A 75 -4.72 41.14 8.92
CA LYS A 75 -5.13 39.75 9.20
C LYS A 75 -6.24 39.29 8.26
N ASN A 76 -6.42 37.97 8.18
CA ASN A 76 -7.51 37.31 7.46
C ASN A 76 -7.44 37.53 5.94
N VAL A 77 -6.22 37.49 5.40
CA VAL A 77 -6.00 37.47 3.94
C VAL A 77 -5.87 36.05 3.37
N GLY A 78 -5.87 35.04 4.25
CA GLY A 78 -5.83 33.64 3.89
C GLY A 78 -7.07 33.20 3.12
N GLY A 79 -6.87 32.34 2.12
CA GLY A 79 -7.96 31.85 1.25
C GLY A 79 -8.28 32.74 0.05
N PHE A 80 -7.60 33.89 -0.11
CA PHE A 80 -7.74 34.73 -1.30
C PHE A 80 -6.39 34.91 -2.01
N PRO A 81 -6.06 34.06 -3.01
CA PRO A 81 -4.78 34.10 -3.70
C PRO A 81 -4.34 35.47 -4.25
N PRO A 82 -5.23 36.36 -4.75
CA PRO A 82 -4.83 37.69 -5.21
C PRO A 82 -4.78 38.76 -4.10
N ALA A 83 -4.84 38.40 -2.81
CA ALA A 83 -4.90 39.37 -1.70
C ALA A 83 -3.74 40.37 -1.71
N LYS A 84 -2.52 39.91 -1.96
CA LYS A 84 -1.35 40.80 -2.01
C LYS A 84 -1.52 41.88 -3.09
N PHE A 85 -1.89 41.46 -4.30
CA PHE A 85 -2.06 42.38 -5.43
C PHE A 85 -3.16 43.40 -5.18
N LEU A 86 -4.30 42.95 -4.64
CA LEU A 86 -5.44 43.81 -4.32
C LEU A 86 -5.07 44.86 -3.26
N LEU A 87 -4.42 44.43 -2.18
CA LEU A 87 -4.01 45.32 -1.10
C LEU A 87 -2.91 46.28 -1.52
N ASP A 88 -1.92 45.82 -2.30
CA ASP A 88 -0.90 46.67 -2.88
C ASP A 88 -1.53 47.77 -3.77
N THR A 89 -2.50 47.39 -4.61
CA THR A 89 -3.20 48.31 -5.51
C THR A 89 -4.04 49.31 -4.73
N TYR A 90 -4.77 48.87 -3.70
CA TYR A 90 -5.55 49.73 -2.83
C TYR A 90 -4.69 50.80 -2.16
N ILE A 91 -3.57 50.40 -1.55
CA ILE A 91 -2.67 51.32 -0.85
C ILE A 91 -2.09 52.35 -1.84
N ARG A 92 -1.62 51.90 -3.00
CA ARG A 92 -1.09 52.79 -4.04
C ARG A 92 -2.13 53.77 -4.59
N ARG A 93 -3.36 53.31 -4.80
CA ARG A 93 -4.45 54.16 -5.30
C ARG A 93 -4.85 55.21 -4.28
N LYS A 94 -4.97 54.84 -3.01
CA LYS A 94 -5.47 55.72 -1.94
C LYS A 94 -4.41 56.70 -1.41
N TYR A 95 -3.16 56.28 -1.34
CA TYR A 95 -2.07 57.07 -0.74
C TYR A 95 -0.98 57.50 -1.73
N GLY A 96 -1.11 57.14 -3.01
CA GLY A 96 -0.17 57.49 -4.08
C GLY A 96 0.73 56.32 -4.48
N ASN A 97 1.20 56.30 -5.74
CA ASN A 97 1.94 55.17 -6.31
C ASN A 97 3.21 54.79 -5.55
N ASP A 98 3.88 55.76 -4.92
CA ASP A 98 5.12 55.56 -4.16
C ASP A 98 4.89 55.31 -2.65
N SER A 99 3.64 55.15 -2.21
CA SER A 99 3.31 54.98 -0.78
C SER A 99 3.76 53.66 -0.19
N LEU A 100 3.95 52.63 -1.03
CA LEU A 100 4.31 51.28 -0.62
C LEU A 100 5.75 50.94 -1.02
N LEU A 101 6.64 50.77 -0.04
CA LEU A 101 8.04 50.37 -0.29
C LEU A 101 8.17 48.87 -0.56
N THR A 102 7.57 48.06 0.31
CA THR A 102 7.59 46.61 0.18
C THR A 102 6.37 46.01 0.85
N SER A 103 5.93 44.87 0.34
CA SER A 103 4.86 44.08 0.94
C SER A 103 5.12 42.59 0.75
N ARG A 104 4.61 41.79 1.68
CA ARG A 104 4.69 40.34 1.65
C ARG A 104 3.48 39.70 2.31
N ILE A 105 3.30 38.41 2.08
CA ILE A 105 2.34 37.61 2.83
C ILE A 105 3.14 36.70 3.76
N GLU A 106 2.74 36.66 5.02
CA GLU A 106 3.36 35.88 6.10
C GLU A 106 2.31 34.98 6.76
N LEU A 107 2.79 33.99 7.54
CA LEU A 107 1.97 32.98 8.20
C LEU A 107 1.09 32.20 7.22
N ASP A 108 1.73 31.50 6.28
CA ASP A 108 1.10 30.58 5.32
C ASP A 108 -0.06 31.22 4.53
N GLY A 109 0.11 32.46 4.11
CA GLY A 109 -0.93 33.14 3.34
C GLY A 109 -1.91 33.98 4.17
N SER A 110 -1.82 33.95 5.50
CA SER A 110 -2.87 34.46 6.38
C SER A 110 -2.78 35.96 6.66
N ILE A 111 -1.60 36.56 6.50
CA ILE A 111 -1.34 37.95 6.91
C ILE A 111 -0.57 38.70 5.86
N TYR A 112 -1.13 39.82 5.42
CA TYR A 112 -0.43 40.76 4.56
C TYR A 112 0.36 41.73 5.41
N CYS A 113 1.65 41.87 5.14
CA CYS A 113 2.55 42.80 5.81
C CYS A 113 3.05 43.83 4.80
N ALA A 114 3.08 45.10 5.19
CA ALA A 114 3.54 46.19 4.34
C ALA A 114 4.36 47.22 5.09
N CYS A 115 5.43 47.68 4.44
CA CYS A 115 6.18 48.84 4.86
C CYS A 115 5.83 50.01 3.94
N LEU A 116 5.22 51.04 4.52
CA LEU A 116 4.90 52.27 3.79
C LEU A 116 6.09 53.23 3.81
N ARG A 117 6.10 54.17 2.87
CA ARG A 117 7.21 55.10 2.66
C ARG A 117 7.43 56.03 3.85
N ASP A 118 6.36 56.49 4.47
CA ASP A 118 6.41 57.52 5.50
C ASP A 118 5.45 57.24 6.67
N PRO A 119 5.80 57.66 7.90
CA PRO A 119 4.97 57.45 9.09
C PRO A 119 3.58 58.08 9.01
N ILE A 120 3.43 59.16 8.24
CA ILE A 120 2.15 59.87 8.10
C ILE A 120 1.18 58.99 7.34
N THR A 121 1.61 58.42 6.20
CA THR A 121 0.81 57.46 5.43
C THR A 121 0.47 56.22 6.25
N THR A 122 1.42 55.69 7.04
CA THR A 122 1.15 54.58 7.98
C THR A 122 0.05 54.93 8.97
N THR A 123 0.15 56.09 9.62
CA THR A 123 -0.85 56.54 10.59
C THR A 123 -2.22 56.73 9.95
N ARG A 124 -2.26 57.30 8.74
CA ARG A 124 -3.51 57.48 7.98
C ARG A 124 -4.17 56.14 7.65
N LEU A 125 -3.40 55.15 7.19
CA LEU A 125 -3.93 53.81 6.91
C LEU A 125 -4.52 53.12 8.16
N LEU A 126 -3.97 53.38 9.34
CA LEU A 126 -4.43 52.80 10.61
C LEU A 126 -5.69 53.49 11.17
N VAL A 127 -5.90 54.77 10.86
CA VAL A 127 -7.02 55.57 11.40
C VAL A 127 -8.21 55.62 10.44
N GLU A 128 -7.94 55.80 9.15
CA GLU A 128 -8.98 55.93 8.14
C GLU A 128 -9.76 54.62 7.95
N PRO A 129 -11.03 54.68 7.48
CA PRO A 129 -11.79 53.50 7.10
C PRO A 129 -11.01 52.65 6.09
N PHE A 130 -10.88 51.37 6.41
CA PHE A 130 -10.14 50.41 5.60
C PHE A 130 -11.11 49.53 4.82
N THR A 131 -11.31 49.88 3.56
CA THR A 131 -12.35 49.28 2.70
C THR A 131 -11.79 48.84 1.34
N PRO A 132 -10.82 47.91 1.32
CA PRO A 132 -10.14 47.51 0.08
C PRO A 132 -11.05 46.79 -0.93
N LEU A 133 -12.25 46.39 -0.52
CA LEU A 133 -13.19 45.59 -1.31
C LEU A 133 -14.41 46.34 -1.83
N GLU A 134 -14.74 47.50 -1.27
CA GLU A 134 -15.92 48.27 -1.67
C GLU A 134 -15.88 48.66 -3.16
N GLU A 135 -14.69 48.73 -3.75
CA GLU A 135 -14.47 49.07 -5.15
C GLU A 135 -14.41 47.85 -6.08
N THR A 136 -14.55 46.63 -5.56
CA THR A 136 -14.46 45.39 -6.35
C THR A 136 -15.78 44.61 -6.36
N PRO A 137 -16.19 44.02 -7.50
CA PRO A 137 -17.38 43.15 -7.58
C PRO A 137 -17.30 41.89 -6.68
N LEU A 138 -16.13 41.64 -6.09
CA LEU A 138 -15.84 40.50 -5.22
C LEU A 138 -16.37 40.67 -3.79
N ALA A 139 -16.77 41.88 -3.38
CA ALA A 139 -17.32 42.15 -2.05
C ALA A 139 -18.60 41.36 -1.75
N GLU A 140 -19.39 41.02 -2.77
CA GLU A 140 -20.68 40.33 -2.63
C GLU A 140 -20.54 38.80 -2.70
N THR A 141 -19.47 38.28 -3.32
CA THR A 141 -19.32 36.86 -3.64
C THR A 141 -18.30 36.13 -2.76
N THR A 142 -17.43 36.85 -2.08
CA THR A 142 -16.34 36.24 -1.30
C THR A 142 -16.50 36.46 0.19
N SER A 143 -16.25 35.43 1.00
CA SER A 143 -16.13 35.54 2.46
C SER A 143 -14.87 36.29 2.91
N PHE A 144 -14.15 36.90 1.96
CA PHE A 144 -12.93 37.65 2.19
C PHE A 144 -13.28 38.97 2.90
N ARG A 145 -12.94 39.05 4.18
CA ARG A 145 -13.07 40.26 5.00
C ARG A 145 -11.74 40.52 5.69
N PRO A 146 -10.82 41.27 5.05
CA PRO A 146 -9.57 41.62 5.71
C PRO A 146 -9.89 42.47 6.94
N PHE A 147 -9.21 42.17 8.05
CA PHE A 147 -9.39 42.95 9.26
C PHE A 147 -8.74 44.33 9.12
N LYS A 148 -9.09 45.23 10.05
CA LYS A 148 -8.46 46.54 10.15
C LYS A 148 -6.93 46.41 10.22
N PRO A 149 -6.16 47.22 9.46
CA PRO A 149 -4.72 47.25 9.57
C PRO A 149 -4.29 47.61 10.99
N ASP A 150 -3.22 47.00 11.45
CA ASP A 150 -2.59 47.31 12.73
C ASP A 150 -1.07 47.16 12.59
N TYR A 151 -0.29 47.68 13.52
CA TYR A 151 1.15 47.46 13.51
C TYR A 151 1.48 45.97 13.71
N VAL A 152 2.49 45.47 13.00
CA VAL A 152 2.91 44.07 13.14
C VAL A 152 3.28 43.72 14.58
N PHE A 153 3.89 44.64 15.33
CA PHE A 153 4.19 44.42 16.74
C PHE A 153 2.90 44.22 17.57
N ASN A 154 1.86 45.05 17.37
CA ASN A 154 0.55 44.87 18.02
C ASN A 154 -0.11 43.55 17.61
N LEU A 155 0.04 43.15 16.35
CA LEU A 155 -0.52 41.89 15.86
C LEU A 155 0.17 40.68 16.50
N ASN A 156 1.49 40.74 16.66
CA ASN A 156 2.29 39.74 17.35
C ASN A 156 1.91 39.66 18.84
N ASP A 157 1.76 40.80 19.51
CA ASP A 157 1.38 40.89 20.93
C ASP A 157 -0.02 40.30 21.21
N ASN A 158 -0.97 40.52 20.29
CA ASN A 158 -2.33 39.98 20.39
C ASN A 158 -2.44 38.50 20.01
N GLY A 159 -1.42 37.96 19.34
CA GLY A 159 -1.41 36.62 18.77
C GLY A 159 -2.40 36.42 17.61
N PHE A 160 -2.22 35.33 16.87
CA PHE A 160 -3.03 35.00 15.70
C PHE A 160 -4.04 33.90 16.03
N VAL A 161 -5.32 34.27 16.15
CA VAL A 161 -6.40 33.32 16.49
C VAL A 161 -6.68 32.33 15.34
N GLY A 162 -6.47 32.73 14.09
CA GLY A 162 -6.68 31.88 12.90
C GLY A 162 -5.63 30.78 12.69
N PHE A 163 -4.43 30.92 13.27
CA PHE A 163 -3.36 29.94 13.13
C PHE A 163 -3.63 28.63 13.89
N ARG A 164 -4.55 28.65 14.87
CA ARG A 164 -4.96 27.44 15.62
C ARG A 164 -5.71 26.43 14.76
N ALA A 165 -6.61 26.89 13.89
CA ALA A 165 -7.32 25.99 12.97
C ALA A 165 -6.35 25.38 11.95
N HIS A 166 -5.36 26.15 11.48
CA HIS A 166 -4.37 25.68 10.53
C HIS A 166 -3.36 24.70 11.16
N ILE A 167 -2.85 24.98 12.37
CA ILE A 167 -2.00 24.02 13.11
C ILE A 167 -2.79 22.74 13.42
N GLN A 168 -4.04 22.86 13.85
CA GLN A 168 -4.87 21.70 14.15
C GLN A 168 -5.14 20.86 12.90
N MET A 169 -5.43 21.51 11.77
CA MET A 169 -5.56 20.85 10.46
C MET A 169 -4.25 20.20 9.99
N LEU A 170 -3.10 20.83 10.24
CA LEU A 170 -1.77 20.26 9.94
C LEU A 170 -1.45 19.05 10.83
N ALA A 171 -1.83 19.08 12.10
CA ALA A 171 -1.67 17.97 13.02
C ALA A 171 -2.58 16.79 12.64
N GLU A 172 -3.84 17.06 12.30
CA GLU A 172 -4.80 16.07 11.80
C GLU A 172 -4.34 15.47 10.46
N SER A 173 -3.80 16.29 9.54
CA SER A 173 -3.23 15.83 8.28
C SER A 173 -1.99 14.95 8.49
N ARG A 174 -1.09 15.30 9.43
CA ARG A 174 0.05 14.43 9.78
C ARG A 174 -0.40 13.09 10.35
N GLN A 175 -1.40 13.11 11.23
CA GLN A 175 -1.97 11.88 11.79
C GLN A 175 -2.62 11.01 10.70
N GLN A 176 -3.32 11.62 9.73
CA GLN A 176 -3.85 10.92 8.56
C GLN A 176 -2.73 10.31 7.71
N HIS A 177 -1.64 11.03 7.46
CA HIS A 177 -0.49 10.51 6.73
C HIS A 177 0.20 9.35 7.45
N GLU A 178 0.33 9.40 8.78
CA GLU A 178 0.87 8.30 9.58
C GLU A 178 -0.04 7.07 9.54
N THR A 179 -1.36 7.29 9.57
CA THR A 179 -2.36 6.22 9.45
C THR A 179 -2.26 5.54 8.08
N LEU A 180 -2.25 6.33 7.00
CA LEU A 180 -2.03 5.85 5.63
C LEU A 180 -0.70 5.11 5.48
N ALA A 181 0.38 5.61 6.07
CA ALA A 181 1.69 4.94 6.04
C ALA A 181 1.70 3.62 6.81
N SER A 182 0.84 3.47 7.83
CA SER A 182 0.65 2.22 8.55
C SER A 182 -0.20 1.21 7.77
N GLU A 183 -1.23 1.68 7.06
CA GLU A 183 -2.06 0.87 6.18
C GLU A 183 -1.26 0.35 4.99
N ILE A 184 -0.43 1.19 4.37
CA ILE A 184 0.48 0.79 3.28
C ILE A 184 1.41 -0.34 3.75
N ARG A 185 2.05 -0.18 4.91
CA ARG A 185 2.94 -1.22 5.47
C ARG A 185 2.20 -2.52 5.80
N THR A 186 0.92 -2.43 6.20
CA THR A 186 0.10 -3.61 6.47
C THR A 186 -0.28 -4.32 5.17
N ASN A 187 -0.62 -3.56 4.13
CA ASN A 187 -0.91 -4.08 2.81
C ASN A 187 0.32 -4.71 2.15
N GLU A 188 1.50 -4.10 2.27
CA GLU A 188 2.76 -4.68 1.78
C GLU A 188 3.01 -6.07 2.36
N ARG A 189 2.85 -6.24 3.68
CA ARG A 189 2.98 -7.55 4.33
C ARG A 189 1.94 -8.56 3.83
N ALA A 190 0.70 -8.11 3.59
CA ALA A 190 -0.35 -8.97 3.03
C ALA A 190 0.00 -9.42 1.60
N PHE A 191 0.54 -8.53 0.76
CA PHE A 191 1.00 -8.89 -0.58
C PHE A 191 2.20 -9.83 -0.57
N GLU A 192 3.15 -9.65 0.34
CA GLU A 192 4.29 -10.58 0.53
C GLU A 192 3.81 -11.98 0.92
N GLN A 193 2.84 -12.08 1.83
CA GLN A 193 2.22 -13.35 2.21
C GLN A 193 1.51 -14.01 1.02
N LEU A 194 0.74 -13.22 0.25
CA LEU A 194 0.01 -13.73 -0.91
C LEU A 194 0.95 -14.21 -2.02
N ALA A 195 2.08 -13.53 -2.22
CA ALA A 195 3.13 -13.97 -3.13
C ALA A 195 3.81 -15.26 -2.67
N ALA A 196 4.11 -15.39 -1.37
CA ALA A 196 4.66 -16.63 -0.80
C ALA A 196 3.70 -17.82 -0.96
N ASP A 197 2.40 -17.59 -0.71
CA ASP A 197 1.37 -18.62 -0.88
C ASP A 197 1.18 -18.99 -2.36
N ALA A 198 1.18 -18.02 -3.28
CA ALA A 198 1.12 -18.28 -4.71
C ALA A 198 2.32 -19.14 -5.19
N THR A 199 3.51 -18.88 -4.65
CA THR A 199 4.72 -19.67 -4.98
C THR A 199 4.57 -21.11 -4.47
N ARG A 200 4.09 -21.30 -3.24
CA ARG A 200 3.83 -22.63 -2.67
C ARG A 200 2.78 -23.40 -3.48
N ILE A 201 1.71 -22.74 -3.93
CA ILE A 201 0.68 -23.35 -4.78
C ILE A 201 1.28 -23.78 -6.12
N ALA A 202 2.10 -22.93 -6.75
CA ALA A 202 2.75 -23.25 -8.02
C ALA A 202 3.69 -24.46 -7.89
N GLU A 203 4.50 -24.50 -6.83
CA GLU A 203 5.36 -25.65 -6.53
C GLU A 203 4.56 -26.94 -6.32
N GLY A 204 3.45 -26.87 -5.57
CA GLY A 204 2.53 -27.99 -5.39
C GLY A 204 1.89 -28.47 -6.70
N LEU A 205 1.56 -27.54 -7.61
CA LEU A 205 1.01 -27.86 -8.92
C LEU A 205 2.03 -28.58 -9.80
N VAL A 206 3.30 -28.16 -9.77
CA VAL A 206 4.40 -28.81 -10.49
C VAL A 206 4.62 -30.23 -9.97
N GLN A 207 4.64 -30.43 -8.65
CA GLN A 207 4.74 -31.77 -8.06
C GLN A 207 3.56 -32.67 -8.48
N THR A 208 2.34 -32.13 -8.45
CA THR A 208 1.13 -32.85 -8.88
C THR A 208 1.22 -33.23 -10.36
N GLN A 209 1.67 -32.32 -11.22
CA GLN A 209 1.87 -32.62 -12.64
C GLN A 209 2.93 -33.70 -12.86
N GLN A 210 4.05 -33.66 -12.13
CA GLN A 210 5.08 -34.70 -12.22
C GLN A 210 4.54 -36.06 -11.79
N GLN A 211 3.72 -36.11 -10.73
CA GLN A 211 3.07 -37.33 -10.28
C GLN A 211 2.10 -37.87 -11.34
N VAL A 212 1.24 -37.02 -11.92
CA VAL A 212 0.32 -37.42 -12.99
C VAL A 212 1.09 -37.93 -14.21
N LEU A 213 2.19 -37.27 -14.60
CA LEU A 213 3.02 -37.74 -15.72
C LEU A 213 3.60 -39.13 -15.45
N ALA A 214 4.15 -39.38 -14.25
CA ALA A 214 4.67 -40.69 -13.87
C ALA A 214 3.56 -41.77 -13.85
N GLU A 215 2.37 -41.44 -13.36
CA GLU A 215 1.21 -42.33 -13.39
C GLU A 215 0.75 -42.64 -14.83
N THR A 216 0.76 -41.64 -15.73
CA THR A 216 0.43 -41.86 -17.14
C THR A 216 1.46 -42.73 -17.87
N GLU A 217 2.76 -42.58 -17.56
CA GLU A 217 3.81 -43.43 -18.12
C GLU A 217 3.62 -44.89 -17.70
N ASN A 218 3.33 -45.13 -16.41
CA ASN A 218 3.01 -46.46 -15.91
C ASN A 218 1.76 -47.05 -16.58
N PHE A 219 0.73 -46.23 -16.82
CA PHE A 219 -0.48 -46.66 -17.54
C PHE A 219 -0.18 -47.06 -18.99
N PHE A 220 0.61 -46.28 -19.73
CA PHE A 220 0.99 -46.62 -21.11
C PHE A 220 1.85 -47.89 -21.17
N ASN A 221 2.78 -48.06 -20.24
CA ASN A 221 3.60 -49.27 -20.15
C ASN A 221 2.73 -50.51 -19.89
N PHE A 222 1.79 -50.42 -18.95
CA PHE A 222 0.83 -51.49 -18.67
C PHE A 222 0.01 -51.86 -19.91
N TRP A 223 -0.56 -50.87 -20.61
CA TRP A 223 -1.35 -51.12 -21.83
C TRP A 223 -0.52 -51.70 -22.96
N SER A 224 0.74 -51.27 -23.11
CA SER A 224 1.65 -51.82 -24.12
C SER A 224 1.92 -53.30 -23.87
N ILE A 225 2.20 -53.70 -22.62
CA ILE A 225 2.41 -55.09 -22.22
C ILE A 225 1.14 -55.91 -22.47
N LEU A 226 -0.02 -55.40 -22.05
CA LEU A 226 -1.30 -56.06 -22.26
C LEU A 226 -1.60 -56.29 -23.75
N LEU A 227 -1.39 -55.29 -24.60
CA LEU A 227 -1.59 -55.40 -26.04
C LEU A 227 -0.65 -56.45 -26.65
N ARG A 228 0.64 -56.43 -26.30
CA ARG A 228 1.62 -57.43 -26.76
C ARG A 228 1.22 -58.84 -26.34
N LEU A 229 0.76 -59.01 -25.10
CA LEU A 229 0.31 -60.30 -24.60
C LEU A 229 -0.90 -60.83 -25.37
N VAL A 230 -1.88 -59.98 -25.69
CA VAL A 230 -3.05 -60.35 -26.50
C VAL A 230 -2.61 -60.78 -27.90
N MET A 231 -1.71 -60.03 -28.54
CA MET A 231 -1.17 -60.36 -29.87
C MET A 231 -0.42 -61.70 -29.86
N ALA A 232 0.50 -61.90 -28.91
CA ALA A 232 1.29 -63.13 -28.78
C ALA A 232 0.41 -64.37 -28.51
N LYS A 233 -0.66 -64.23 -27.70
CA LYS A 233 -1.65 -65.30 -27.51
C LYS A 233 -2.44 -65.62 -28.78
N GLY A 234 -2.74 -64.60 -29.59
CA GLY A 234 -3.36 -64.76 -30.91
C GLY A 234 -2.47 -65.53 -31.89
N GLU A 235 -1.18 -65.19 -31.94
CA GLU A 235 -0.19 -65.89 -32.77
C GLU A 235 -0.03 -67.36 -32.35
N LEU A 236 0.08 -67.62 -31.04
CA LEU A 236 0.13 -68.98 -30.50
C LEU A 236 -1.11 -69.80 -30.92
N HIS A 237 -2.30 -69.21 -30.86
CA HIS A 237 -3.53 -69.87 -31.30
C HIS A 237 -3.51 -70.17 -32.81
N SER A 238 -3.02 -69.23 -33.62
CA SER A 238 -2.88 -69.38 -35.07
C SER A 238 -1.91 -70.52 -35.44
N ILE A 239 -0.72 -70.55 -34.84
CA ILE A 239 0.29 -71.61 -35.05
C ILE A 239 -0.31 -72.97 -34.67
N ARG A 240 -0.98 -73.05 -33.52
CA ARG A 240 -1.64 -74.29 -33.06
C ARG A 240 -2.71 -74.77 -34.04
N SER A 241 -3.52 -73.86 -34.59
CA SER A 241 -4.53 -74.17 -35.61
C SER A 241 -3.90 -74.68 -36.91
N ARG A 242 -2.77 -74.10 -37.35
CA ARG A 242 -2.01 -74.57 -38.52
C ARG A 242 -1.47 -75.98 -38.32
N ILE A 243 -0.87 -76.27 -37.15
CA ILE A 243 -0.41 -77.62 -36.79
C ILE A 243 -1.56 -78.62 -36.81
N TYR A 244 -2.70 -78.30 -36.17
CA TYR A 244 -3.89 -79.18 -36.20
C TYR A 244 -4.39 -79.43 -37.62
N SER A 245 -4.42 -78.40 -38.47
CA SER A 245 -4.86 -78.51 -39.85
C SER A 245 -3.96 -79.43 -40.67
N ILE A 246 -2.62 -79.30 -40.53
CA ILE A 246 -1.65 -80.16 -41.21
C ILE A 246 -1.75 -81.61 -40.70
N ASN A 247 -1.85 -81.81 -39.38
CA ASN A 247 -2.02 -83.13 -38.79
C ASN A 247 -3.31 -83.82 -39.23
N MET A 248 -4.40 -83.06 -39.42
CA MET A 248 -5.64 -83.59 -39.98
C MET A 248 -5.47 -84.03 -41.44
N ILE A 249 -4.75 -83.24 -42.26
CA ILE A 249 -4.43 -83.60 -43.65
C ILE A 249 -3.57 -84.88 -43.70
N LEU A 250 -2.57 -84.98 -42.82
CA LEU A 250 -1.73 -86.19 -42.69
C LEU A 250 -2.55 -87.42 -42.28
N ALA A 251 -3.50 -87.26 -41.34
CA ALA A 251 -4.35 -88.34 -40.85
C ALA A 251 -5.36 -88.86 -41.90
N LEU A 252 -5.77 -88.02 -42.86
CA LEU A 252 -6.69 -88.41 -43.94
C LEU A 252 -6.01 -89.29 -45.02
N GLY A 253 -4.68 -89.43 -45.02
CA GLY A 253 -3.95 -90.46 -45.78
C GLY A 253 -3.97 -90.32 -47.31
N GLN A 254 -4.43 -89.20 -47.86
CA GLN A 254 -4.55 -88.97 -49.31
C GLN A 254 -3.32 -88.29 -49.95
N THR A 255 -2.16 -88.33 -49.31
CA THR A 255 -0.96 -87.58 -49.70
C THR A 255 0.14 -88.48 -50.27
N THR A 256 0.93 -87.94 -51.20
CA THR A 256 2.09 -88.66 -51.76
C THR A 256 3.24 -88.73 -50.73
N PRO A 257 4.13 -89.74 -50.80
CA PRO A 257 5.26 -89.86 -49.84
C PRO A 257 6.13 -88.60 -49.74
N ALA A 258 6.39 -87.93 -50.86
CA ALA A 258 7.14 -86.66 -50.89
C ALA A 258 6.35 -85.48 -50.28
N ALA A 259 5.02 -85.51 -50.31
CA ALA A 259 4.20 -84.52 -49.63
C ALA A 259 4.12 -84.79 -48.11
N VAL A 260 4.15 -86.06 -47.68
CA VAL A 260 4.22 -86.44 -46.26
C VAL A 260 5.50 -85.93 -45.62
N GLU A 261 6.66 -86.10 -46.26
CA GLU A 261 7.95 -85.62 -45.76
C GLU A 261 7.94 -84.09 -45.58
N ARG A 262 7.52 -83.33 -46.61
CA ARG A 262 7.42 -81.85 -46.52
C ARG A 262 6.44 -81.36 -45.46
N LEU A 263 5.31 -82.03 -45.29
CA LEU A 263 4.34 -81.68 -44.25
C LEU A 263 4.87 -82.01 -42.85
N THR A 264 5.67 -83.08 -42.72
CA THR A 264 6.32 -83.45 -41.46
C THR A 264 7.40 -82.43 -41.07
N ASP A 265 8.22 -82.00 -42.03
CA ASP A 265 9.20 -80.93 -41.82
C ASP A 265 8.51 -79.61 -41.44
N SER A 266 7.41 -79.27 -42.14
CA SER A 266 6.62 -78.08 -41.81
C SER A 266 5.98 -78.15 -40.41
N VAL A 267 5.60 -79.34 -39.93
CA VAL A 267 5.12 -79.51 -38.55
C VAL A 267 6.27 -79.32 -37.56
N ALA A 268 7.45 -79.89 -37.82
CA ALA A 268 8.61 -79.72 -36.95
C ALA A 268 9.07 -78.25 -36.86
N ASP A 269 8.99 -77.50 -37.95
CA ASP A 269 9.27 -76.05 -37.96
C ASP A 269 8.19 -75.27 -37.18
N LEU A 270 6.91 -75.59 -37.37
CA LEU A 270 5.82 -74.97 -36.60
C LEU A 270 5.86 -75.32 -35.11
N GLU A 271 6.35 -76.50 -34.74
CA GLU A 271 6.55 -76.89 -33.34
C GLU A 271 7.67 -76.10 -32.68
N ARG A 272 8.74 -75.76 -33.42
CA ARG A 272 9.77 -74.82 -32.96
C ARG A 272 9.19 -73.41 -32.78
N GLU A 273 8.48 -72.89 -33.78
CA GLU A 273 7.79 -71.59 -33.68
C GLU A 273 6.80 -71.55 -32.50
N LEU A 274 6.09 -72.66 -32.23
CA LEU A 274 5.18 -72.78 -31.10
C LEU A 274 5.91 -72.76 -29.75
N ALA A 275 7.10 -73.36 -29.67
CA ALA A 275 7.93 -73.33 -28.46
C ALA A 275 8.43 -71.92 -28.16
N ASP A 276 8.89 -71.20 -29.18
CA ASP A 276 9.35 -69.81 -29.06
C ASP A 276 8.19 -68.87 -28.67
N ALA A 277 7.04 -69.00 -29.33
CA ALA A 277 5.84 -68.22 -29.00
C ALA A 277 5.32 -68.50 -27.58
N ARG A 278 5.44 -69.75 -27.08
CA ARG A 278 5.11 -70.08 -25.68
C ARG A 278 6.07 -69.42 -24.71
N HIS A 279 7.35 -69.36 -25.04
CA HIS A 279 8.34 -68.70 -24.21
C HIS A 279 8.07 -67.19 -24.11
N GLU A 280 7.75 -66.55 -25.24
CA GLU A 280 7.38 -65.13 -25.28
C GLU A 280 6.11 -64.83 -24.47
N VAL A 281 5.06 -65.66 -24.61
CA VAL A 281 3.84 -65.50 -23.80
C VAL A 281 4.15 -65.64 -22.30
N ALA A 282 4.99 -66.61 -21.90
CA ALA A 282 5.35 -66.79 -20.50
C ALA A 282 6.14 -65.59 -19.94
N GLN A 283 7.02 -64.98 -20.74
CA GLN A 283 7.73 -63.75 -20.37
C GLN A 283 6.75 -62.57 -20.20
N LEU A 284 5.86 -62.36 -21.18
CA LEU A 284 4.87 -61.28 -21.13
C LEU A 284 3.85 -61.45 -19.98
N GLU A 285 3.52 -62.69 -19.58
CA GLU A 285 2.69 -62.95 -18.40
C GLU A 285 3.40 -62.60 -17.09
N ALA A 286 4.71 -62.87 -16.99
CA ALA A 286 5.51 -62.47 -15.85
C ALA A 286 5.64 -60.93 -15.77
N ASP A 287 5.89 -60.27 -16.90
CA ASP A 287 5.95 -58.80 -17.00
C ASP A 287 4.61 -58.16 -16.67
N TYR A 288 3.49 -58.74 -17.12
CA TYR A 288 2.15 -58.31 -16.76
C TYR A 288 1.86 -58.46 -15.27
N ALA A 289 2.24 -59.58 -14.65
CA ALA A 289 2.05 -59.81 -13.22
C ALA A 289 2.88 -58.82 -12.37
N ALA A 290 4.13 -58.54 -12.79
CA ALA A 290 4.98 -57.54 -12.13
C ALA A 290 4.39 -56.11 -12.26
N SER A 291 3.89 -55.75 -13.45
CA SER A 291 3.26 -54.46 -13.70
C SER A 291 1.95 -54.28 -12.91
N ALA A 292 1.11 -55.32 -12.83
CA ALA A 292 -0.14 -55.29 -12.08
C ALA A 292 0.06 -55.15 -10.56
N ALA A 293 1.13 -55.75 -10.00
CA ALA A 293 1.48 -55.61 -8.59
C ALA A 293 1.92 -54.17 -8.24
N LEU A 294 2.61 -53.48 -9.15
CA LEU A 294 3.00 -52.08 -8.98
C LEU A 294 1.79 -51.14 -8.99
N SER A 295 0.82 -51.36 -9.89
CA SER A 295 -0.39 -50.54 -9.97
C SER A 295 -1.33 -50.66 -8.77
N GLN A 296 -1.31 -51.76 -8.02
CA GLN A 296 -2.12 -51.92 -6.80
C GLN A 296 -1.51 -51.29 -5.54
N SER A 297 -0.24 -50.85 -5.61
CA SER A 297 0.49 -50.25 -4.50
C SER A 297 0.51 -48.71 -4.52
N ALA A 298 -0.04 -48.08 -5.55
CA ALA A 298 -0.09 -46.63 -5.66
C ALA A 298 -1.08 -46.06 -4.61
N PRO A 299 -0.62 -45.23 -3.65
CA PRO A 299 -1.51 -44.59 -2.69
C PRO A 299 -2.44 -43.64 -3.44
N VAL A 300 -3.75 -43.78 -3.24
CA VAL A 300 -4.74 -42.82 -3.70
C VAL A 300 -4.36 -41.46 -3.12
N PRO A 301 -4.06 -40.43 -3.93
CA PRO A 301 -3.74 -39.12 -3.40
C PRO A 301 -4.95 -38.63 -2.59
N PRO A 302 -4.74 -38.13 -1.36
CA PRO A 302 -5.84 -37.60 -0.56
C PRO A 302 -6.49 -36.48 -1.36
N ALA A 303 -7.81 -36.59 -1.55
CA ALA A 303 -8.60 -35.56 -2.21
C ALA A 303 -8.29 -34.21 -1.54
N ALA A 304 -7.63 -33.32 -2.28
CA ALA A 304 -7.37 -31.97 -1.83
C ALA A 304 -8.74 -31.30 -1.61
N ASN A 305 -9.14 -31.20 -0.34
CA ASN A 305 -10.30 -30.41 0.09
C ASN A 305 -9.99 -28.94 -0.20
N LEU A 306 -10.25 -28.52 -1.45
CA LEU A 306 -10.41 -27.13 -1.83
C LEU A 306 -11.78 -26.68 -1.31
N SER A 307 -11.91 -26.50 0.01
CA SER A 307 -13.11 -25.94 0.60
C SER A 307 -12.73 -24.78 1.53
N SER A 308 -13.20 -23.60 1.15
CA SER A 308 -13.60 -22.51 2.03
C SER A 308 -12.49 -21.73 2.76
N THR A 309 -11.92 -20.72 2.09
CA THR A 309 -11.60 -19.43 2.72
C THR A 309 -11.86 -18.29 1.74
N MET A 310 -13.13 -17.87 1.59
CA MET A 310 -13.44 -16.49 1.22
C MET A 310 -13.88 -15.76 2.49
N PRO A 311 -13.37 -14.54 2.75
CA PRO A 311 -13.84 -13.72 3.86
C PRO A 311 -15.22 -13.15 3.55
N PRO A 312 -16.09 -12.97 4.56
CA PRO A 312 -17.39 -12.37 4.36
C PRO A 312 -17.26 -10.87 4.02
N THR A 313 -18.03 -10.43 3.05
CA THR A 313 -18.34 -9.02 2.73
C THR A 313 -19.20 -8.38 3.80
#